data_AF-A0A0C9SSN9-F1
#
_entry.id   AF-A0A0C9SSN9-F1
#
_cell.length_a   1.000
_cell.length_b   1.000
_cell.length_c   1.000
_cell.angle_alpha   90.00
_cell.angle_beta   90.00
_cell.angle_gamma   90.00
#
_symmetry.space_group_name_H-M   'P 1'
#
loop_
_entity.id
_entity.type
_entity.pdbx_description
1 polymer ?
#
loop_
_entity_poly.entity_id
_entity_poly.type
_entity_poly.pdbx_seq_one_letter_code
_entity_poly.pdbx_strand_id
1 'polypeptide(L)'
;MDYALCRALGKLEGMPRAAVIYDIACQFNVHFGARVLRSDYLKFSDTIQIIWGIGLFHIHGHQDVCLSRYSPDLIPGIGKVDGEVLETLWSQLNEICGSTRSMTAAHRQEVLNDHMLDSNRKKMLNIVQSLSRKYIQALQASEVAEEGYRNLTANADQSLITRWIVQAEEAQTRRFADVTAMDIFDVQLQRAPTRAEMQLQLAEDPAQPSSARGVASWLSLGLKIEELQSRIAGLYLAEDILVGQGNADSDWHDVELGNEAILPLPSNISADQCRDHGVGYLVDDELKLRQGQANDALHNIRIDLGHRSFLYRTAVRQAKHSQHKKSRAWDAVHQVNTALNVHTAIYCRCRKAMIALGASSVLLQRYQELKEEHLQSKTIKIDPSVTGTRRENLPWFWTMNADLQAGNWMSEFLRVKFHRAKANVDRCTEEVALLKMEMRWTANFFQHHSDKWR
;
A
#
# COMPACT_ATOMS: atom_id res chain seq x y z
N MET A 1 -1.74 24.16 13.87
CA MET A 1 -2.72 23.23 13.28
C MET A 1 -3.96 23.07 14.15
N ASP A 2 -3.84 22.65 15.42
CA ASP A 2 -5.00 22.41 16.30
C ASP A 2 -6.01 23.56 16.35
N TYR A 3 -5.54 24.81 16.49
CA TYR A 3 -6.41 25.99 16.47
C TYR A 3 -7.21 26.09 15.17
N ALA A 4 -6.53 26.05 14.02
CA ALA A 4 -7.19 26.14 12.71
C ALA A 4 -8.22 25.02 12.51
N LEU A 5 -7.88 23.79 12.90
CA LEU A 5 -8.77 22.65 12.81
C LEU A 5 -9.99 22.80 13.73
N CYS A 6 -9.81 23.15 15.00
CA CYS A 6 -10.93 23.36 15.93
C CYS A 6 -11.85 24.50 15.47
N ARG A 7 -11.27 25.59 14.93
CA ARG A 7 -12.04 26.69 14.36
C ARG A 7 -12.84 26.26 13.12
N ALA A 8 -12.29 25.40 12.27
CA ALA A 8 -13.01 24.84 11.13
C ALA A 8 -14.13 23.89 11.57
N LEU A 9 -13.85 22.97 12.49
CA LEU A 9 -14.84 22.05 13.06
C LEU A 9 -15.97 22.79 13.78
N GLY A 10 -15.66 23.89 14.47
CA GLY A 10 -16.66 24.76 15.09
C GLY A 10 -17.60 25.44 14.08
N LYS A 11 -17.28 25.47 12.79
CA LYS A 11 -18.19 25.93 11.72
C LYS A 11 -19.11 24.84 11.18
N LEU A 12 -18.88 23.58 11.57
CA LEU A 12 -19.64 22.41 11.13
C LEU A 12 -20.65 21.96 12.19
N GLU A 13 -21.07 22.87 13.08
CA GLU A 13 -22.06 22.58 14.12
C GLU A 13 -23.35 22.02 13.51
N GLY A 14 -23.88 20.94 14.09
CA GLY A 14 -25.02 20.19 13.56
C GLY A 14 -24.68 19.09 12.56
N MET A 15 -23.43 19.00 12.07
CA MET A 15 -22.99 17.86 11.25
C MET A 15 -22.62 16.66 12.13
N PRO A 16 -23.03 15.43 11.77
CA PRO A 16 -22.73 14.26 12.59
C PRO A 16 -21.28 13.79 12.44
N ARG A 17 -20.65 14.07 11.29
CA ARG A 17 -19.33 13.54 10.92
C ARG A 17 -18.51 14.58 10.16
N ALA A 18 -17.21 14.60 10.40
CA ALA A 18 -16.25 15.39 9.65
C ALA A 18 -15.05 14.51 9.25
N ALA A 19 -14.73 14.47 7.95
CA ALA A 19 -13.51 13.83 7.47
C ALA A 19 -12.36 14.84 7.46
N VAL A 20 -11.25 14.49 8.08
CA VAL A 20 -10.02 15.30 8.13
C VAL A 20 -8.92 14.50 7.44
N ILE A 21 -8.53 14.96 6.25
CA ILE A 21 -7.43 14.38 5.49
C ILE A 21 -6.17 15.22 5.74
N TYR A 22 -5.11 14.55 6.20
CA TYR A 22 -3.83 15.19 6.47
C TYR A 22 -2.70 14.19 6.31
N ASP A 23 -1.58 14.59 5.72
CA ASP A 23 -0.50 13.67 5.33
C ASP A 23 0.00 12.86 6.53
N ILE A 24 0.23 13.53 7.66
CA ILE A 24 0.68 12.88 8.89
C ILE A 24 -0.47 12.56 9.86
N ALA A 25 -1.70 12.37 9.35
CA ALA A 25 -2.87 12.11 10.20
C ALA A 25 -2.64 10.95 11.17
N CYS A 26 -1.96 9.88 10.76
CA CYS A 26 -1.68 8.71 11.62
C CYS A 26 -0.83 9.03 12.86
N GLN A 27 -0.04 10.11 12.84
CA GLN A 27 0.73 10.58 13.99
C GLN A 27 -0.01 11.72 14.72
N PHE A 28 -0.56 12.65 13.94
CA PHE A 28 -1.18 13.87 14.47
C PHE A 28 -2.41 13.58 15.34
N ASN A 29 -3.24 12.60 14.94
CA ASN A 29 -4.52 12.32 15.59
C ASN A 29 -4.37 11.68 16.98
N VAL A 30 -3.28 10.95 17.22
CA VAL A 30 -3.08 10.11 18.41
C VAL A 30 -3.26 10.89 19.71
N HIS A 31 -2.77 12.14 19.73
CA HIS A 31 -2.87 13.02 20.89
C HIS A 31 -3.82 14.20 20.66
N PHE A 32 -4.54 14.26 19.54
CA PHE A 32 -5.37 15.42 19.21
C PHE A 32 -6.43 15.68 20.29
N GLY A 33 -7.18 14.65 20.71
CA GLY A 33 -8.19 14.78 21.77
C GLY A 33 -7.60 15.29 23.08
N ALA A 34 -6.45 14.76 23.51
CA ALA A 34 -5.77 15.20 24.73
C ALA A 34 -5.28 16.66 24.63
N ARG A 35 -4.79 17.09 23.45
CA ARG A 35 -4.38 18.49 23.22
C ARG A 35 -5.56 19.45 23.28
N VAL A 36 -6.71 19.06 22.73
CA VAL A 36 -7.95 19.85 22.80
C VAL A 36 -8.44 19.96 24.24
N LEU A 37 -8.55 18.84 24.97
CA LEU A 37 -9.01 18.81 26.36
C LEU A 37 -8.14 19.63 27.32
N ARG A 38 -6.83 19.71 27.07
CA ARG A 38 -5.90 20.48 27.90
C ARG A 38 -5.97 21.99 27.67
N SER A 39 -6.62 22.45 26.60
CA SER A 39 -6.63 23.86 26.22
C SER A 39 -8.00 24.49 26.41
N ASP A 40 -8.06 25.59 27.16
CA ASP A 40 -9.29 26.37 27.34
C ASP A 40 -9.77 27.06 26.06
N TYR A 41 -8.91 27.16 25.04
CA TYR A 41 -9.15 27.91 23.80
C TYR A 41 -9.51 27.03 22.61
N LEU A 42 -9.29 25.71 22.69
CA LEU A 42 -9.59 24.75 21.63
C LEU A 42 -10.95 24.11 21.91
N LYS A 43 -11.98 24.51 21.17
CA LYS A 43 -13.34 23.97 21.31
C LYS A 43 -13.97 23.74 19.95
N PHE A 44 -14.68 22.64 19.82
CA PHE A 44 -15.60 22.33 18.74
C PHE A 44 -16.74 21.46 19.29
N SER A 45 -17.78 21.20 18.52
CA SER A 45 -18.93 20.43 19.01
C SER A 45 -18.56 18.97 19.30
N ASP A 46 -18.86 18.49 20.50
CA ASP A 46 -18.70 17.08 20.90
C ASP A 46 -19.59 16.13 20.09
N THR A 47 -20.57 16.66 19.35
CA THR A 47 -21.45 15.87 18.48
C THR A 47 -20.80 15.45 17.17
N ILE A 48 -19.68 16.07 16.78
CA ILE A 48 -19.02 15.80 15.50
C ILE A 48 -18.02 14.65 15.69
N GLN A 49 -18.29 13.52 15.03
CA GLN A 49 -17.32 12.44 14.94
C GLN A 49 -16.28 12.72 13.84
N ILE A 50 -15.01 12.78 14.22
CA ILE A 50 -13.91 13.02 13.28
C ILE A 50 -13.43 11.68 12.71
N ILE A 51 -13.36 11.58 11.38
CA ILE A 51 -12.71 10.49 10.67
C ILE A 51 -11.41 11.01 10.08
N TRP A 52 -10.30 10.36 10.40
CA TRP A 52 -8.98 10.74 9.90
C TRP A 52 -8.64 9.96 8.63
N GLY A 53 -8.06 10.66 7.66
CA GLY A 53 -7.52 10.08 6.43
C GLY A 53 -6.17 10.67 6.05
N ILE A 54 -5.47 10.01 5.13
CA ILE A 54 -4.19 10.46 4.55
C ILE A 54 -4.37 10.54 3.04
N GLY A 55 -3.84 11.57 2.38
CA GLY A 55 -3.91 11.69 0.92
C GLY A 55 -3.39 10.43 0.21
N LEU A 56 -4.04 10.03 -0.88
CA LEU A 56 -3.73 8.79 -1.62
C LEU A 56 -2.30 8.80 -2.16
N PHE A 57 -1.72 9.97 -2.45
CA PHE A 57 -0.34 10.05 -2.90
C PHE A 57 0.64 9.80 -1.74
N HIS A 58 0.36 10.41 -0.59
CA HIS A 58 1.23 10.33 0.59
C HIS A 58 1.14 8.99 1.32
N ILE A 59 -0.01 8.33 1.32
CA ILE A 59 -0.25 7.12 2.12
C ILE A 59 0.72 5.97 1.81
N HIS A 60 1.23 5.91 0.58
CA HIS A 60 2.22 4.91 0.16
C HIS A 60 3.61 5.13 0.79
N GLY A 61 3.90 6.34 1.29
CA GLY A 61 5.11 6.65 2.07
C GLY A 61 5.00 6.31 3.56
N HIS A 62 3.82 5.88 4.02
CA HIS A 62 3.57 5.51 5.41
C HIS A 62 3.81 4.01 5.65
N GLN A 63 3.66 3.58 6.91
CA GLN A 63 3.64 2.16 7.25
C GLN A 63 2.50 1.45 6.51
N ASP A 64 2.69 0.18 6.13
CA ASP A 64 1.70 -0.60 5.36
C ASP A 64 0.30 -0.59 6.01
N VAL A 65 0.24 -0.69 7.33
CA VAL A 65 -1.02 -0.65 8.12
C VAL A 65 -1.78 0.68 7.98
N CYS A 66 -1.12 1.75 7.55
CA CYS A 66 -1.79 3.04 7.32
C CYS A 66 -2.76 2.96 6.13
N LEU A 67 -2.50 2.10 5.15
CA LEU A 67 -3.36 1.95 3.97
C LEU A 67 -4.78 1.53 4.36
N SER A 68 -4.92 0.47 5.16
CA SER A 68 -6.23 0.01 5.64
C SER A 68 -6.88 1.00 6.60
N ARG A 69 -6.09 1.61 7.48
CA ARG A 69 -6.56 2.50 8.55
C ARG A 69 -6.97 3.89 8.10
N TYR A 70 -6.30 4.46 7.09
CA TYR A 70 -6.42 5.88 6.74
C TYR A 70 -6.69 6.17 5.27
N SER A 71 -6.75 5.16 4.39
CA SER A 71 -7.02 5.41 2.97
C SER A 71 -8.42 6.03 2.76
N PRO A 72 -8.51 7.14 2.00
CA PRO A 72 -9.77 7.72 1.57
C PRO A 72 -10.69 6.72 0.86
N ASP A 73 -10.13 5.78 0.09
CA ASP A 73 -10.89 4.73 -0.60
C ASP A 73 -11.66 3.82 0.36
N LEU A 74 -11.27 3.79 1.65
CA LEU A 74 -11.89 2.97 2.68
C LEU A 74 -12.73 3.79 3.67
N ILE A 75 -12.92 5.10 3.46
CA ILE A 75 -13.70 5.98 4.36
C ILE A 75 -15.13 6.16 3.83
N PRO A 76 -16.16 5.71 4.56
CA PRO A 76 -17.55 5.92 4.14
C PRO A 76 -18.02 7.37 4.16
N GLY A 77 -18.73 7.76 3.10
CA GLY A 77 -19.41 9.04 2.98
C GLY A 77 -18.59 10.16 2.32
N ILE A 78 -17.35 9.90 1.91
CA ILE A 78 -16.51 10.90 1.25
C ILE A 78 -16.42 10.72 -0.27
N GLY A 79 -17.02 9.67 -0.85
CA GLY A 79 -16.96 9.42 -2.29
C GLY A 79 -15.54 9.10 -2.80
N LYS A 80 -15.19 9.60 -3.98
CA LYS A 80 -13.88 9.39 -4.61
C LYS A 80 -13.01 10.63 -4.47
N VAL A 81 -12.23 10.67 -3.40
CA VAL A 81 -11.35 11.79 -3.04
C VAL A 81 -9.91 11.32 -2.92
N ASP A 82 -8.99 12.03 -3.58
CA ASP A 82 -7.54 11.79 -3.48
C ASP A 82 -6.92 12.40 -2.23
N GLY A 83 -7.47 13.51 -1.73
CA GLY A 83 -6.91 14.25 -0.61
C GLY A 83 -5.82 15.26 -0.99
N GLU A 84 -5.54 15.47 -2.27
CA GLU A 84 -4.38 16.23 -2.79
C GLU A 84 -4.80 17.61 -3.35
N VAL A 85 -5.48 18.41 -2.51
CA VAL A 85 -6.07 19.69 -2.95
C VAL A 85 -5.02 20.82 -3.00
N LEU A 86 -4.07 20.85 -2.07
CA LEU A 86 -3.15 21.99 -1.90
C LEU A 86 -2.05 21.99 -2.97
N GLU A 87 -1.50 20.82 -3.26
CA GLU A 87 -0.43 20.57 -4.22
C GLU A 87 -0.88 20.98 -5.63
N THR A 88 -2.11 20.59 -5.98
CA THR A 88 -2.73 20.96 -7.26
C THR A 88 -2.87 22.48 -7.37
N LEU A 89 -3.20 23.19 -6.29
CA LEU A 89 -3.27 24.66 -6.28
C LEU A 89 -1.89 25.31 -6.34
N TRP A 90 -0.91 24.77 -5.64
CA TRP A 90 0.46 25.27 -5.64
C TRP A 90 1.14 25.14 -6.99
N SER A 91 0.79 24.12 -7.79
CA SER A 91 1.33 23.95 -9.14
C SER A 91 1.18 25.22 -10.00
N GLN A 92 0.01 25.87 -9.94
CA GLN A 92 -0.26 27.11 -10.68
C GLN A 92 0.48 28.32 -10.07
N LEU A 93 0.62 28.35 -8.75
CA LEU A 93 1.35 29.43 -8.05
C LEU A 93 2.87 29.33 -8.24
N ASN A 94 3.40 28.14 -8.52
CA ASN A 94 4.82 27.95 -8.78
C ASN A 94 5.29 28.71 -10.03
N GLU A 95 4.42 28.89 -11.03
CA GLU A 95 4.74 29.64 -12.25
C GLU A 95 5.07 31.12 -11.95
N ILE A 96 4.50 31.69 -10.89
CA ILE A 96 4.69 33.09 -10.48
C ILE A 96 5.67 33.25 -9.31
N CYS A 97 6.20 32.16 -8.76
CA CYS A 97 7.15 32.21 -7.65
C CYS A 97 8.41 33.01 -8.02
N GLY A 98 8.85 32.93 -9.28
CA GLY A 98 10.02 33.68 -9.77
C GLY A 98 9.80 35.20 -9.78
N SER A 99 8.68 35.66 -10.34
CA SER A 99 8.36 37.09 -10.45
C SER A 99 8.08 37.72 -9.09
N THR A 100 7.49 36.95 -8.15
CA THR A 100 7.15 37.43 -6.81
C THR A 100 8.33 37.48 -5.84
N ARG A 101 9.51 36.92 -6.20
CA ARG A 101 10.67 36.80 -5.29
C ARG A 101 11.32 38.13 -4.93
N SER A 102 11.39 39.06 -5.89
CA SER A 102 12.05 40.36 -5.71
C SER A 102 11.09 41.48 -5.30
N MET A 103 9.81 41.17 -5.14
CA MET A 103 8.77 42.14 -4.75
C MET A 103 8.87 42.49 -3.27
N THR A 104 8.40 43.68 -2.91
CA THR A 104 8.18 44.04 -1.51
C THR A 104 7.12 43.11 -0.89
N ALA A 105 7.12 42.93 0.43
CA ALA A 105 6.18 42.02 1.10
C ALA A 105 4.70 42.35 0.81
N ALA A 106 4.35 43.64 0.82
CA ALA A 106 3.00 44.10 0.49
C ALA A 106 2.61 43.78 -0.96
N HIS A 107 3.49 44.13 -1.92
CA HIS A 107 3.21 43.89 -3.34
C HIS A 107 3.17 42.39 -3.66
N ARG A 108 4.05 41.59 -3.04
CA ARG A 108 4.03 40.13 -3.14
C ARG A 108 2.70 39.56 -2.68
N GLN A 109 2.15 40.07 -1.58
CA GLN A 109 0.86 39.61 -1.05
C GLN A 109 -0.30 39.95 -2.01
N GLU A 110 -0.32 41.17 -2.55
CA GLU A 110 -1.32 41.59 -3.54
C GLU A 110 -1.29 40.70 -4.79
N VAL A 111 -0.11 40.50 -5.37
CA VAL A 111 0.06 39.67 -6.57
C VAL A 111 -0.37 38.22 -6.31
N LEU A 112 0.04 37.63 -5.19
CA LEU A 112 -0.39 36.27 -4.84
C LEU A 112 -1.91 36.18 -4.66
N ASN A 113 -2.52 37.16 -4.00
CA ASN A 113 -3.97 37.22 -3.82
C ASN A 113 -4.70 37.35 -5.18
N ASP A 114 -4.21 38.19 -6.08
CA ASP A 114 -4.80 38.36 -7.42
C ASP A 114 -4.81 37.05 -8.20
N HIS A 115 -3.70 36.30 -8.17
CA HIS A 115 -3.63 34.98 -8.82
C HIS A 115 -4.53 33.94 -8.15
N MET A 116 -4.65 33.94 -6.82
CA MET A 116 -5.58 33.06 -6.10
C MET A 116 -7.04 33.42 -6.41
N LEU A 117 -7.38 34.71 -6.51
CA LEU A 117 -8.70 35.20 -6.87
C LEU A 117 -9.06 34.85 -8.32
N ASP A 118 -8.11 34.99 -9.26
CA ASP A 118 -8.28 34.54 -10.64
C ASP A 118 -8.54 33.03 -10.71
N SER A 119 -7.79 32.22 -9.95
CA SER A 119 -8.03 30.77 -9.84
C SER A 119 -9.43 30.47 -9.32
N ASN A 120 -9.88 31.15 -8.26
CA ASN A 120 -11.25 31.01 -7.73
C ASN A 120 -12.31 31.42 -8.76
N ARG A 121 -12.09 32.51 -9.51
CA ARG A 121 -12.98 32.96 -10.57
C ARG A 121 -13.06 31.93 -11.69
N LYS A 122 -11.93 31.37 -12.15
CA LYS A 122 -11.88 30.31 -13.16
C LYS A 122 -12.62 29.06 -12.69
N LYS A 123 -12.49 28.67 -11.41
CA LYS A 123 -13.27 27.55 -10.84
C LYS A 123 -14.77 27.82 -10.89
N MET A 124 -15.20 29.01 -10.48
CA MET A 124 -16.61 29.40 -10.52
C MET A 124 -17.18 29.41 -11.94
N LEU A 125 -16.45 29.95 -12.91
CA LEU A 125 -16.89 29.99 -14.31
C LEU A 125 -16.98 28.59 -14.94
N ASN A 126 -16.05 27.69 -14.57
CA ASN A 126 -15.97 26.36 -15.15
C ASN A 126 -16.69 25.28 -14.33
N ILE A 127 -17.37 25.64 -13.24
CA ILE A 127 -17.94 24.66 -12.30
C ILE A 127 -18.95 23.72 -12.96
N VAL A 128 -19.80 24.25 -13.85
CA VAL A 128 -20.81 23.45 -14.57
C VAL A 128 -20.14 22.41 -15.47
N GLN A 129 -19.15 22.83 -16.26
CA GLN A 129 -18.40 21.92 -17.14
C GLN A 129 -17.58 20.89 -16.35
N SER A 130 -16.99 21.32 -15.24
CA SER A 130 -16.22 20.44 -14.33
C SER A 130 -17.12 19.34 -13.73
N LEU A 131 -18.24 19.72 -13.11
CA LEU A 131 -19.19 18.79 -12.51
C LEU A 131 -19.78 17.83 -13.55
N SER A 132 -20.12 18.33 -14.75
CA SER A 132 -20.67 17.50 -15.82
C SER A 132 -19.68 16.42 -16.28
N ARG A 133 -18.40 16.78 -16.45
CA ARG A 133 -17.33 15.83 -16.79
C ARG A 133 -17.10 14.82 -15.67
N LYS A 134 -16.99 15.29 -14.42
CA LYS A 134 -16.82 14.43 -13.25
C LYS A 134 -17.96 13.43 -13.12
N TYR A 135 -19.20 13.85 -13.34
CA TYR A 135 -20.37 12.98 -13.26
C TYR A 135 -20.35 11.86 -14.32
N ILE A 136 -19.99 12.18 -15.56
CA ILE A 136 -19.83 11.17 -16.61
C ILE A 136 -18.72 10.17 -16.24
N GLN A 137 -17.58 10.66 -15.74
CA GLN A 137 -16.47 9.82 -15.29
C GLN A 137 -16.86 8.93 -14.11
N ALA A 138 -17.62 9.47 -13.14
CA ALA A 138 -18.11 8.73 -11.98
C ALA A 138 -19.08 7.61 -12.38
N LEU A 139 -19.97 7.85 -13.36
CA LEU A 139 -20.85 6.80 -13.90
C LEU A 139 -20.05 5.66 -14.54
N GLN A 140 -19.06 5.99 -15.37
CA GLN A 140 -18.18 4.99 -15.99
C GLN A 140 -17.38 4.23 -14.94
N ALA A 141 -16.83 4.92 -13.94
CA ALA A 141 -16.08 4.31 -12.85
C ALA A 141 -16.97 3.40 -11.98
N SER A 142 -18.23 3.77 -11.76
CA SER A 142 -19.21 2.94 -11.05
C SER A 142 -19.50 1.65 -11.79
N GLU A 143 -19.73 1.71 -13.10
CA GLU A 143 -19.98 0.52 -13.92
C GLU A 143 -18.78 -0.45 -13.90
N VAL A 144 -17.56 0.08 -14.04
CA VAL A 144 -16.32 -0.71 -13.96
C VAL A 144 -16.14 -1.33 -12.57
N ALA A 145 -16.40 -0.57 -11.51
CA ALA A 145 -16.31 -1.07 -10.14
C ALA A 145 -17.32 -2.20 -9.88
N GLU A 146 -18.56 -2.04 -10.33
CA GLU A 146 -19.61 -3.06 -10.22
C GLU A 146 -19.32 -4.30 -11.05
N GLU A 147 -18.79 -4.16 -12.28
CA GLU A 147 -18.33 -5.32 -13.08
C GLU A 147 -17.22 -6.06 -12.34
N GLY A 148 -16.22 -5.34 -11.81
CA GLY A 148 -15.12 -5.93 -11.04
C GLY A 148 -15.60 -6.66 -9.79
N TYR A 149 -16.55 -6.09 -9.05
CA TYR A 149 -17.13 -6.71 -7.86
C TYR A 149 -17.98 -7.93 -8.20
N ARG A 150 -18.85 -7.86 -9.23
CA ARG A 150 -19.63 -9.01 -9.70
C ARG A 150 -18.74 -10.16 -10.15
N ASN A 151 -17.67 -9.86 -10.88
CA ASN A 151 -16.71 -10.85 -11.35
C ASN A 151 -16.00 -11.57 -10.18
N LEU A 152 -15.80 -10.86 -9.07
CA LEU A 152 -15.23 -11.40 -7.85
C LEU A 152 -16.21 -12.29 -7.06
N THR A 153 -17.49 -11.91 -7.01
CA THR A 153 -18.50 -12.60 -6.20
C THR A 153 -19.26 -13.70 -6.96
N ALA A 154 -19.21 -13.73 -8.29
CA ALA A 154 -20.02 -14.64 -9.12
C ALA A 154 -19.91 -16.14 -8.78
N ASN A 155 -18.76 -16.57 -8.24
CA ASN A 155 -18.51 -17.97 -7.87
C ASN A 155 -18.21 -18.15 -6.38
N ALA A 156 -18.47 -17.13 -5.56
CA ALA A 156 -18.24 -17.19 -4.12
C ALA A 156 -19.51 -17.66 -3.39
N ASP A 157 -19.32 -18.38 -2.28
CA ASP A 157 -20.44 -18.80 -1.44
C ASP A 157 -21.14 -17.58 -0.81
N GLN A 158 -22.46 -17.54 -0.90
CA GLN A 158 -23.27 -16.44 -0.40
C GLN A 158 -23.14 -16.29 1.13
N SER A 159 -23.00 -17.39 1.86
CA SER A 159 -22.84 -17.34 3.32
C SER A 159 -21.54 -16.65 3.73
N LEU A 160 -20.48 -16.85 2.93
CA LEU A 160 -19.17 -16.23 3.11
C LEU A 160 -19.21 -14.74 2.79
N ILE A 161 -19.87 -14.36 1.69
CA ILE A 161 -20.09 -12.96 1.31
C ILE A 161 -20.81 -12.21 2.44
N THR A 162 -21.90 -12.75 2.95
CA THR A 162 -22.66 -12.11 4.04
C THR A 162 -21.78 -11.91 5.29
N ARG A 163 -20.98 -12.92 5.64
CA ARG A 163 -20.02 -12.81 6.76
C ARG A 163 -19.02 -11.68 6.54
N TRP A 164 -18.45 -11.57 5.34
CA TRP A 164 -17.48 -10.52 5.03
C TRP A 164 -18.11 -9.12 5.02
N ILE A 165 -19.37 -8.98 4.60
CA ILE A 165 -20.06 -7.69 4.68
C ILE A 165 -20.20 -7.25 6.15
N VAL A 166 -20.70 -8.15 7.01
CA VAL A 166 -20.85 -7.86 8.45
C VAL A 166 -19.52 -7.50 9.09
N GLN A 167 -18.46 -8.24 8.79
CA GLN A 167 -17.11 -7.95 9.31
C GLN A 167 -16.63 -6.54 8.90
N ALA A 168 -16.89 -6.13 7.66
CA ALA A 168 -16.52 -4.80 7.18
C ALA A 168 -17.31 -3.69 7.90
N GLU A 169 -18.60 -3.87 8.09
CA GLU A 169 -19.48 -2.92 8.79
C GLU A 169 -19.10 -2.77 10.27
N GLU A 170 -18.80 -3.89 10.94
CA GLU A 170 -18.31 -3.90 12.32
C GLU A 170 -16.96 -3.17 12.45
N ALA A 171 -16.03 -3.40 11.51
CA ALA A 171 -14.75 -2.70 11.50
C ALA A 171 -14.91 -1.18 11.31
N GLN A 172 -15.75 -0.77 10.37
CA GLN A 172 -16.04 0.66 10.14
C GLN A 172 -16.68 1.33 11.35
N THR A 173 -17.53 0.61 12.08
CA THR A 173 -18.14 1.11 13.32
C THR A 173 -17.10 1.22 14.44
N ARG A 174 -16.26 0.19 14.60
CA ARG A 174 -15.21 0.18 15.64
C ARG A 174 -14.09 1.17 15.37
N ARG A 175 -13.86 1.58 14.11
CA ARG A 175 -12.83 2.54 13.69
C ARG A 175 -12.77 3.81 14.55
N PHE A 176 -13.91 4.31 15.02
CA PHE A 176 -13.97 5.53 15.83
C PHE A 176 -13.41 5.36 17.24
N ALA A 177 -13.48 4.15 17.79
CA ALA A 177 -12.92 3.82 19.09
C ALA A 177 -11.49 3.27 18.95
N ASP A 178 -11.26 2.44 17.94
CA ASP A 178 -9.99 1.78 17.67
C ASP A 178 -9.78 1.65 16.17
N VAL A 179 -8.82 2.42 15.65
CA VAL A 179 -8.48 2.43 14.22
C VAL A 179 -7.91 1.08 13.76
N THR A 180 -7.32 0.29 14.65
CA THR A 180 -6.75 -1.03 14.30
C THR A 180 -7.83 -2.03 13.87
N ALA A 181 -9.10 -1.78 14.16
CA ALA A 181 -10.21 -2.56 13.62
C ALA A 181 -10.23 -2.60 12.09
N MET A 182 -9.65 -1.59 11.43
CA MET A 182 -9.55 -1.52 9.98
C MET A 182 -8.51 -2.50 9.38
N ASP A 183 -7.66 -3.13 10.20
CA ASP A 183 -6.63 -4.05 9.73
C ASP A 183 -7.21 -5.27 8.97
N ILE A 184 -8.52 -5.53 9.10
CA ILE A 184 -9.23 -6.54 8.30
C ILE A 184 -9.15 -6.33 6.78
N PHE A 185 -8.89 -5.08 6.35
CA PHE A 185 -8.71 -4.68 4.95
C PHE A 185 -7.28 -4.94 4.44
N ASP A 186 -6.41 -5.45 5.31
CA ASP A 186 -5.09 -5.98 5.00
C ASP A 186 -5.02 -7.48 5.27
N VAL A 187 -4.05 -8.12 4.62
CA VAL A 187 -3.90 -9.56 4.74
C VAL A 187 -3.16 -9.88 6.04
N GLN A 188 -3.86 -10.45 7.01
CA GLN A 188 -3.32 -10.74 8.34
C GLN A 188 -2.52 -12.04 8.31
N LEU A 189 -1.30 -11.97 7.78
CA LEU A 189 -0.31 -13.03 7.99
C LEU A 189 0.47 -12.77 9.25
N GLN A 190 0.61 -13.79 10.10
CA GLN A 190 1.70 -13.81 11.07
C GLN A 190 3.04 -13.73 10.30
N ARG A 191 3.61 -12.53 10.31
CA ARG A 191 4.90 -12.25 9.68
C ARG A 191 6.00 -12.61 10.69
N ALA A 192 7.03 -13.27 10.20
CA ALA A 192 8.26 -13.39 10.97
C ALA A 192 8.96 -12.01 11.03
N PRO A 193 9.82 -11.74 12.03
CA PRO A 193 10.44 -10.43 12.21
C PRO A 193 11.08 -9.90 10.92
N THR A 194 10.75 -8.66 10.57
CA THR A 194 11.23 -7.98 9.35
C THR A 194 12.68 -7.57 9.47
N ARG A 195 13.34 -7.24 8.36
CA ARG A 195 14.71 -6.69 8.42
C ARG A 195 14.77 -5.43 9.29
N ALA A 196 13.77 -4.56 9.22
CA ALA A 196 13.70 -3.33 10.00
C ALA A 196 13.56 -3.61 11.51
N GLU A 197 12.74 -4.59 11.88
CA GLU A 197 12.60 -5.02 13.28
C GLU A 197 13.88 -5.69 13.79
N MET A 198 14.53 -6.52 12.96
CA MET A 198 15.82 -7.13 13.30
C MET A 198 16.91 -6.06 13.48
N GLN A 199 16.92 -5.01 12.64
CA GLN A 199 17.83 -3.87 12.79
C GLN A 199 17.57 -3.09 14.08
N LEU A 200 16.31 -2.87 14.43
CA LEU A 200 15.94 -2.18 15.67
C LEU A 200 16.40 -2.99 16.89
N GLN A 201 16.14 -4.30 16.89
CA GLN A 201 16.60 -5.21 17.95
C GLN A 201 18.12 -5.18 18.13
N LEU A 202 18.88 -5.13 17.02
CA LEU A 202 20.33 -4.98 17.06
C LEU A 202 20.77 -3.63 17.63
N ALA A 203 20.09 -2.54 17.28
CA ALA A 203 20.40 -1.21 17.78
C ALA A 203 20.10 -1.03 19.28
N GLU A 204 19.11 -1.76 19.79
CA GLU A 204 18.66 -1.73 21.19
C GLU A 204 19.39 -2.73 22.09
N ASP A 205 20.19 -3.65 21.53
CA ASP A 205 20.92 -4.67 22.29
C ASP A 205 21.96 -4.02 23.25
N PRO A 206 21.78 -4.14 24.59
CA PRO A 206 22.68 -3.55 25.56
C PRO A 206 24.05 -4.24 25.63
N ALA A 207 24.19 -5.43 25.04
CA ALA A 207 25.47 -6.14 24.97
C ALA A 207 26.40 -5.60 23.87
N GLN A 208 25.90 -4.77 22.95
CA GLN A 208 26.70 -4.19 21.89
C GLN A 208 27.41 -2.88 22.31
N PRO A 209 28.67 -2.65 21.90
CA PRO A 209 29.36 -1.39 22.17
C PRO A 209 28.64 -0.22 21.48
N SER A 210 28.69 0.98 22.07
CA SER A 210 27.99 2.16 21.53
C SER A 210 28.36 2.53 20.09
N SER A 211 29.54 2.12 19.63
CA SER A 211 30.00 2.22 18.23
C SER A 211 29.30 1.26 17.26
N ALA A 212 28.71 0.16 17.74
CA ALA A 212 28.02 -0.85 16.93
C ALA A 212 26.59 -0.46 16.51
N ARG A 213 25.97 0.54 17.17
CA ARG A 213 24.66 1.08 16.74
C ARG A 213 24.66 1.61 15.30
N GLY A 214 25.78 2.19 14.85
CA GLY A 214 25.95 2.63 13.46
C GLY A 214 26.20 1.46 12.49
N VAL A 215 26.74 0.35 12.99
CA VAL A 215 27.16 -0.80 12.19
C VAL A 215 25.97 -1.59 11.65
N ALA A 216 24.96 -1.86 12.49
CA ALA A 216 23.73 -2.52 12.04
C ALA A 216 23.01 -1.69 10.95
N SER A 217 23.05 -0.36 11.07
CA SER A 217 22.52 0.54 10.04
C SER A 217 23.34 0.50 8.74
N TRP A 218 24.66 0.38 8.83
CA TRP A 218 25.54 0.27 7.66
C TRP A 218 25.34 -1.06 6.92
N LEU A 219 25.28 -2.18 7.65
CA LEU A 219 24.96 -3.49 7.09
C LEU A 219 23.56 -3.48 6.44
N SER A 220 22.55 -2.96 7.13
CA SER A 220 21.18 -2.84 6.58
C SER A 220 21.14 -2.01 5.30
N LEU A 221 21.93 -0.93 5.21
CA LEU A 221 22.07 -0.14 3.99
C LEU A 221 22.74 -0.95 2.87
N GLY A 222 23.81 -1.71 3.15
CA GLY A 222 24.45 -2.60 2.18
C GLY A 222 23.48 -3.64 1.63
N LEU A 223 22.72 -4.30 2.50
CA LEU A 223 21.64 -5.22 2.09
C LEU A 223 20.58 -4.54 1.24
N LYS A 224 20.25 -3.28 1.53
CA LYS A 224 19.29 -2.51 0.74
C LYS A 224 19.82 -2.19 -0.67
N ILE A 225 21.11 -1.91 -0.80
CA ILE A 225 21.75 -1.71 -2.11
C ILE A 225 21.69 -3.02 -2.92
N GLU A 226 21.99 -4.17 -2.31
CA GLU A 226 21.86 -5.47 -3.00
C GLU A 226 20.43 -5.75 -3.48
N GLU A 227 19.41 -5.39 -2.70
CA GLU A 227 18.00 -5.50 -3.13
C GLU A 227 17.68 -4.62 -4.34
N LEU A 228 18.20 -3.38 -4.34
CA LEU A 228 18.01 -2.46 -5.46
C LEU A 228 18.70 -2.97 -6.71
N GLN A 229 19.89 -3.57 -6.59
CA GLN A 229 20.57 -4.24 -7.69
C GLN A 229 19.73 -5.42 -8.24
N SER A 230 19.19 -6.28 -7.37
CA SER A 230 18.30 -7.38 -7.79
C SER A 230 17.01 -6.88 -8.46
N ARG A 231 16.46 -5.75 -8.00
CA ARG A 231 15.29 -5.11 -8.64
C ARG A 231 15.61 -4.61 -10.04
N ILE A 232 16.73 -3.92 -10.20
CA ILE A 232 17.18 -3.41 -11.50
C ILE A 232 17.42 -4.57 -12.47
N ALA A 233 18.13 -5.60 -12.02
CA ALA A 233 18.36 -6.83 -12.79
C ALA A 233 17.05 -7.49 -13.27
N GLY A 234 16.07 -7.63 -12.36
CA GLY A 234 14.78 -8.22 -12.68
C GLY A 234 13.96 -7.39 -13.68
N LEU A 235 14.13 -6.06 -13.69
CA LEU A 235 13.50 -5.17 -14.68
C LEU A 235 14.13 -5.33 -16.07
N TYR A 236 15.46 -5.37 -16.16
CA TYR A 236 16.16 -5.58 -17.44
C TYR A 236 15.80 -6.93 -18.07
N LEU A 237 15.75 -7.99 -17.28
CA LEU A 237 15.36 -9.32 -17.77
C LEU A 237 13.88 -9.39 -18.23
N ALA A 238 13.00 -8.56 -17.65
CA ALA A 238 11.61 -8.49 -18.08
C ALA A 238 11.43 -7.74 -19.42
N GLU A 239 12.31 -6.78 -19.75
CA GLU A 239 12.31 -6.10 -21.05
C GLU A 239 12.76 -7.03 -22.20
N ASP A 240 13.73 -7.90 -21.98
CA ASP A 240 14.19 -8.86 -23.01
C ASP A 240 13.11 -9.92 -23.34
N ILE A 241 12.28 -10.30 -22.38
CA ILE A 241 11.15 -11.24 -22.59
C ILE A 241 10.03 -10.59 -23.44
N LEU A 242 9.89 -9.26 -23.44
CA LEU A 242 8.89 -8.56 -24.25
C LEU A 242 9.22 -8.52 -25.75
N VAL A 243 10.46 -8.82 -26.13
CA VAL A 243 10.90 -8.90 -27.54
C VAL A 243 10.74 -10.32 -28.10
N GLY A 244 10.63 -11.34 -27.24
CA GLY A 244 10.50 -12.75 -27.64
C GLY A 244 9.07 -13.26 -27.67
N GLN A 245 8.46 -13.35 -28.85
CA GLN A 245 7.21 -14.09 -29.03
C GLN A 245 7.40 -15.58 -28.66
N GLY A 246 6.76 -16.01 -27.58
CA GLY A 246 6.23 -17.37 -27.42
C GLY A 246 7.23 -18.50 -27.16
N ASN A 247 7.68 -18.66 -25.91
CA ASN A 247 7.61 -19.94 -25.19
C ASN A 247 7.99 -19.70 -23.72
N ALA A 248 7.07 -19.98 -22.80
CA ALA A 248 7.33 -19.91 -21.37
C ALA A 248 7.92 -21.25 -20.92
N ASP A 249 9.25 -21.36 -20.98
CA ASP A 249 10.09 -22.36 -20.30
C ASP A 249 11.57 -21.98 -20.52
N SER A 250 11.93 -20.73 -20.22
CA SER A 250 13.34 -20.29 -20.28
C SER A 250 14.00 -20.42 -18.91
N ASP A 251 15.06 -21.21 -18.91
CA ASP A 251 15.98 -21.57 -17.83
C ASP A 251 16.28 -20.42 -16.86
N TRP A 252 15.96 -20.60 -15.58
CA TRP A 252 16.03 -19.58 -14.51
C TRP A 252 17.34 -19.62 -13.70
N HIS A 253 18.30 -20.44 -14.10
CA HIS A 253 19.52 -20.66 -13.33
C HIS A 253 20.64 -19.80 -13.93
N ASP A 254 21.10 -18.85 -13.09
CA ASP A 254 22.31 -18.05 -13.29
C ASP A 254 22.29 -17.08 -14.48
N VAL A 255 21.46 -16.03 -14.38
CA VAL A 255 21.84 -14.76 -15.03
C VAL A 255 22.93 -14.14 -14.16
N GLU A 256 24.18 -14.52 -14.42
CA GLU A 256 25.35 -13.75 -13.99
C GLU A 256 25.30 -12.39 -14.68
N LEU A 257 24.86 -11.36 -13.97
CA LEU A 257 25.10 -9.98 -14.40
C LEU A 257 26.61 -9.77 -14.38
N GLY A 258 27.21 -9.72 -15.56
CA GLY A 258 28.64 -9.46 -15.72
C GLY A 258 29.05 -8.22 -14.91
N ASN A 259 30.09 -8.39 -14.08
CA ASN A 259 30.68 -7.38 -13.21
C ASN A 259 29.70 -6.74 -12.21
N GLU A 260 29.00 -7.52 -11.38
CA GLU A 260 28.40 -6.97 -10.17
C GLU A 260 29.48 -6.33 -9.30
N ALA A 261 29.31 -5.04 -8.97
CA ALA A 261 30.11 -4.42 -7.91
C ALA A 261 29.74 -5.09 -6.58
N ILE A 262 30.50 -6.12 -6.20
CA ILE A 262 30.29 -6.89 -4.99
C ILE A 262 30.57 -5.98 -3.80
N LEU A 263 29.53 -5.73 -3.00
CA LEU A 263 29.72 -4.99 -1.75
C LEU A 263 30.56 -5.84 -0.78
N PRO A 264 31.52 -5.23 -0.06
CA PRO A 264 32.36 -5.92 0.91
C PRO A 264 31.58 -6.20 2.22
N LEU A 265 30.49 -6.95 2.10
CA LEU A 265 29.73 -7.46 3.25
C LEU A 265 30.44 -8.68 3.84
N PRO A 266 30.27 -8.97 5.15
CA PRO A 266 30.83 -10.18 5.77
C PRO A 266 30.55 -11.47 4.99
N SER A 267 29.36 -11.61 4.39
CA SER A 267 29.00 -12.75 3.53
C SER A 267 29.88 -12.93 2.29
N ASN A 268 30.56 -11.86 1.85
CA ASN A 268 31.36 -11.81 0.62
C ASN A 268 32.86 -11.83 0.90
N ILE A 269 33.29 -11.61 2.15
CA ILE A 269 34.71 -11.55 2.57
C ILE A 269 35.19 -12.88 3.19
N SER A 270 34.27 -13.74 3.65
CA SER A 270 34.49 -14.96 4.46
C SER A 270 34.33 -14.74 5.95
N ALA A 271 33.46 -15.55 6.57
CA ALA A 271 33.20 -15.52 8.00
C ALA A 271 34.46 -15.80 8.85
N ASP A 272 35.35 -16.68 8.38
CA ASP A 272 36.58 -17.03 9.10
C ASP A 272 37.55 -15.85 9.13
N GLN A 273 37.71 -15.15 7.99
CA GLN A 273 38.54 -13.94 7.93
C GLN A 273 37.99 -12.83 8.84
N CYS A 274 36.67 -12.65 8.88
CA CYS A 274 36.06 -11.68 9.80
C CYS A 274 36.34 -12.02 11.28
N ARG A 275 36.35 -13.30 11.64
CA ARG A 275 36.67 -13.76 12.99
C ARG A 275 38.16 -13.56 13.31
N ASP A 276 39.04 -13.91 12.38
CA ASP A 276 40.50 -13.77 12.54
C ASP A 276 40.93 -12.29 12.71
N HIS A 277 40.19 -11.36 12.10
CA HIS A 277 40.42 -9.92 12.24
C HIS A 277 39.67 -9.27 13.43
N GLY A 278 39.04 -10.05 14.31
CA GLY A 278 38.37 -9.53 15.50
C GLY A 278 37.03 -8.82 15.24
N VAL A 279 36.48 -8.94 14.03
CA VAL A 279 35.18 -8.37 13.62
C VAL A 279 34.10 -9.44 13.44
N GLY A 280 34.24 -10.56 14.14
CA GLY A 280 33.30 -11.69 14.08
C GLY A 280 31.85 -11.32 14.42
N TYR A 281 31.63 -10.31 15.28
CA TYR A 281 30.28 -9.83 15.61
C TYR A 281 29.51 -9.31 14.38
N LEU A 282 30.20 -8.84 13.34
CA LEU A 282 29.58 -8.41 12.08
C LEU A 282 28.92 -9.58 11.33
N VAL A 283 29.49 -10.78 11.46
CA VAL A 283 28.95 -12.01 10.85
C VAL A 283 27.60 -12.34 11.48
N ASP A 284 27.52 -12.25 12.81
CA ASP A 284 26.30 -12.54 13.56
C ASP A 284 25.20 -11.48 13.31
N ASP A 285 25.59 -10.20 13.23
CA ASP A 285 24.68 -9.10 12.92
C ASP A 285 24.15 -9.18 11.49
N GLU A 286 25.02 -9.46 10.51
CA GLU A 286 24.57 -9.69 9.13
C GLU A 286 23.65 -10.90 9.07
N LEU A 287 23.98 -12.01 9.74
CA LEU A 287 23.14 -13.22 9.74
C LEU A 287 21.73 -12.94 10.28
N LYS A 288 21.60 -12.14 11.35
CA LYS A 288 20.30 -11.69 11.88
C LYS A 288 19.55 -10.82 10.87
N LEU A 289 20.23 -9.87 10.22
CA LEU A 289 19.60 -9.02 9.21
C LEU A 289 19.16 -9.82 7.97
N ARG A 290 19.94 -10.82 7.54
CA ARG A 290 19.61 -11.74 6.43
C ARG A 290 18.38 -12.60 6.74
N GLN A 291 18.18 -13.00 7.99
CA GLN A 291 16.93 -13.68 8.41
C GLN A 291 15.72 -12.75 8.24
N GLY A 292 15.82 -11.50 8.69
CA GLY A 292 14.76 -10.50 8.50
C GLY A 292 14.48 -10.23 7.02
N GLN A 293 15.54 -10.11 6.20
CA GLN A 293 15.44 -9.94 4.76
C GLN A 293 14.77 -11.13 4.06
N ALA A 294 15.12 -12.36 4.46
CA ALA A 294 14.49 -13.57 3.96
C ALA A 294 13.01 -13.67 4.36
N ASN A 295 12.65 -13.24 5.58
CA ASN A 295 11.27 -13.18 6.04
C ASN A 295 10.43 -12.22 5.17
N ASP A 296 10.99 -11.04 4.87
CA ASP A 296 10.36 -10.04 4.00
C ASP A 296 10.16 -10.57 2.58
N ALA A 297 11.19 -11.18 1.99
CA ALA A 297 11.13 -11.77 0.66
C ALA A 297 10.09 -12.90 0.57
N LEU A 298 10.06 -13.82 1.54
CA LEU A 298 9.08 -14.90 1.59
C LEU A 298 7.66 -14.39 1.80
N HIS A 299 7.46 -13.34 2.60
CA HIS A 299 6.15 -12.70 2.76
C HIS A 299 5.65 -12.15 1.41
N ASN A 300 6.49 -11.43 0.68
CA ASN A 300 6.10 -10.88 -0.61
C ASN A 300 5.87 -11.97 -1.68
N ILE A 301 6.69 -13.03 -1.70
CA ILE A 301 6.45 -14.20 -2.57
C ILE A 301 5.05 -14.79 -2.33
N ARG A 302 4.61 -14.91 -1.07
CA ARG A 302 3.27 -15.40 -0.74
C ARG A 302 2.19 -14.47 -1.31
N ILE A 303 2.33 -13.15 -1.11
CA ILE A 303 1.42 -12.12 -1.63
C ILE A 303 1.33 -12.19 -3.16
N ASP A 304 2.47 -12.24 -3.86
CA ASP A 304 2.55 -12.26 -5.32
C ASP A 304 1.93 -13.54 -5.89
N LEU A 305 2.20 -14.71 -5.29
CA LEU A 305 1.59 -15.97 -5.68
C LEU A 305 0.06 -15.94 -5.48
N GLY A 306 -0.41 -15.36 -4.38
CA GLY A 306 -1.83 -15.13 -4.12
C GLY A 306 -2.46 -14.23 -5.18
N HIS A 307 -1.83 -13.10 -5.48
CA HIS A 307 -2.29 -12.15 -6.49
C HIS A 307 -2.30 -12.74 -7.90
N ARG A 308 -1.28 -13.51 -8.26
CA ARG A 308 -1.23 -14.17 -9.56
C ARG A 308 -2.34 -15.21 -9.69
N SER A 309 -2.53 -16.05 -8.67
CA SER A 309 -3.62 -17.04 -8.64
C SER A 309 -5.00 -16.38 -8.79
N PHE A 310 -5.18 -15.23 -8.14
CA PHE A 310 -6.37 -14.41 -8.27
C PHE A 310 -6.59 -13.89 -9.70
N LEU A 311 -5.58 -13.28 -10.32
CA LEU A 311 -5.66 -12.76 -11.69
C LEU A 311 -5.98 -13.85 -12.71
N TYR A 312 -5.44 -15.06 -12.54
CA TYR A 312 -5.82 -16.20 -13.38
C TYR A 312 -7.31 -16.54 -13.28
N ARG A 313 -7.91 -16.44 -12.08
CA ARG A 313 -9.33 -16.75 -11.86
C ARG A 313 -10.25 -15.65 -12.37
N THR A 314 -9.94 -14.39 -12.07
CA THR A 314 -10.83 -13.25 -12.30
C THR A 314 -10.58 -12.60 -13.66
N ALA A 315 -9.33 -12.33 -14.04
CA ALA A 315 -9.04 -11.62 -15.27
C ALA A 315 -8.88 -12.58 -16.47
N VAL A 316 -7.95 -13.55 -16.37
CA VAL A 316 -7.56 -14.39 -17.52
C VAL A 316 -8.70 -15.30 -17.99
N ARG A 317 -9.39 -15.97 -17.06
CA ARG A 317 -10.51 -16.88 -17.42
C ARG A 317 -11.73 -16.17 -17.99
N GLN A 318 -11.97 -14.93 -17.57
CA GLN A 318 -13.13 -14.15 -18.02
C GLN A 318 -12.86 -13.41 -19.34
N ALA A 319 -11.58 -13.17 -19.68
CA ALA A 319 -11.18 -12.49 -20.91
C ALA A 319 -11.24 -13.35 -22.18
N LYS A 320 -11.84 -14.56 -22.15
CA LYS A 320 -11.85 -15.52 -23.27
C LYS A 320 -12.35 -14.94 -24.60
N HIS A 321 -13.28 -13.99 -24.54
CA HIS A 321 -14.02 -13.50 -25.72
C HIS A 321 -13.59 -12.11 -26.20
N SER A 322 -12.57 -11.49 -25.58
CA SER A 322 -12.09 -10.16 -25.99
C SER A 322 -10.57 -10.10 -25.99
N GLN A 323 -10.00 -9.84 -27.17
CA GLN A 323 -8.55 -9.75 -27.34
C GLN A 323 -7.92 -8.64 -26.49
N HIS A 324 -8.58 -7.48 -26.38
CA HIS A 324 -8.12 -6.36 -25.57
C HIS A 324 -8.19 -6.65 -24.06
N LYS A 325 -9.27 -7.30 -23.58
CA LYS A 325 -9.35 -7.75 -22.18
C LYS A 325 -8.30 -8.84 -21.89
N LYS A 326 -7.98 -9.70 -22.87
CA LYS A 326 -6.97 -10.75 -22.75
C LYS A 326 -5.58 -10.16 -22.61
N SER A 327 -5.19 -9.19 -23.46
CA SER A 327 -3.89 -8.49 -23.35
C SER A 327 -3.71 -7.90 -21.96
N ARG A 328 -4.66 -7.06 -21.51
CA ARG A 328 -4.58 -6.41 -20.19
C ARG A 328 -4.51 -7.39 -19.02
N ALA A 329 -5.23 -8.51 -19.12
CA ALA A 329 -5.18 -9.56 -18.10
C ALA A 329 -3.80 -10.22 -18.03
N TRP A 330 -3.16 -10.46 -19.17
CA TRP A 330 -1.80 -11.02 -19.23
C TRP A 330 -0.74 -9.99 -18.82
N ASP A 331 -0.90 -8.72 -19.19
CA ASP A 331 -0.01 -7.63 -18.75
C ASP A 331 0.04 -7.55 -17.21
N ALA A 332 -1.12 -7.62 -16.56
CA ALA A 332 -1.22 -7.66 -15.10
C ALA A 332 -0.54 -8.92 -14.50
N VAL A 333 -0.69 -10.08 -15.15
CA VAL A 333 0.01 -11.31 -14.73
C VAL A 333 1.52 -11.19 -14.90
N HIS A 334 1.99 -10.57 -15.98
CA HIS A 334 3.41 -10.31 -16.22
C HIS A 334 3.99 -9.39 -15.15
N GLN A 335 3.32 -8.30 -14.79
CA GLN A 335 3.77 -7.40 -13.71
C GLN A 335 3.93 -8.14 -12.38
N VAL A 336 2.99 -9.02 -12.02
CA VAL A 336 3.09 -9.83 -10.81
C VAL A 336 4.22 -10.86 -10.91
N ASN A 337 4.44 -11.46 -12.07
CA ASN A 337 5.56 -12.37 -12.29
C ASN A 337 6.91 -11.65 -12.14
N THR A 338 7.05 -10.43 -12.69
CA THR A 338 8.27 -9.64 -12.53
C THR A 338 8.56 -9.35 -11.06
N ALA A 339 7.55 -8.96 -10.28
CA ALA A 339 7.69 -8.76 -8.83
C ALA A 339 8.07 -10.07 -8.10
N LEU A 340 7.40 -11.18 -8.44
CA LEU A 340 7.68 -12.49 -7.87
C LEU A 340 9.13 -12.94 -8.13
N ASN A 341 9.65 -12.68 -9.33
CA ASN A 341 11.02 -13.02 -9.72
C ASN A 341 12.04 -12.21 -8.92
N VAL A 342 11.79 -10.91 -8.75
CA VAL A 342 12.63 -10.04 -7.90
C VAL A 342 12.66 -10.55 -6.46
N HIS A 343 11.50 -10.86 -5.87
CA HIS A 343 11.46 -11.37 -4.49
C HIS A 343 12.12 -12.75 -4.35
N THR A 344 11.98 -13.59 -5.37
CA THR A 344 12.67 -14.89 -5.46
C THR A 344 14.19 -14.71 -5.49
N ALA A 345 14.70 -13.82 -6.34
CA ALA A 345 16.13 -13.55 -6.44
C ALA A 345 16.71 -13.03 -5.11
N ILE A 346 16.00 -12.10 -4.44
CA ILE A 346 16.38 -11.60 -3.12
C ILE A 346 16.47 -12.76 -2.11
N TYR A 347 15.45 -13.62 -2.05
CA TYR A 347 15.46 -14.77 -1.15
C TYR A 347 16.63 -15.73 -1.42
N CYS A 348 16.86 -16.09 -2.68
CA CYS A 348 17.96 -16.97 -3.07
C CYS A 348 19.33 -16.39 -2.69
N ARG A 349 19.54 -15.09 -2.92
CA ARG A 349 20.76 -14.38 -2.48
C ARG A 349 20.90 -14.36 -0.96
N CYS A 350 19.82 -14.09 -0.22
CA CYS A 350 19.83 -14.15 1.25
C CYS A 350 20.26 -15.53 1.75
N ARG A 351 19.74 -16.61 1.14
CA ARG A 351 20.09 -17.98 1.51
C ARG A 351 21.56 -18.30 1.19
N LYS A 352 22.06 -17.90 0.01
CA LYS A 352 23.49 -18.03 -0.34
C LYS A 352 24.37 -17.31 0.69
N ALA A 353 24.02 -16.08 1.08
CA ALA A 353 24.72 -15.33 2.11
C ALA A 353 24.66 -15.99 3.50
N MET A 354 23.50 -16.51 3.92
CA MET A 354 23.37 -17.25 5.18
C MET A 354 24.29 -18.48 5.22
N ILE A 355 24.43 -19.21 4.10
CA ILE A 355 25.36 -20.34 4.00
C ILE A 355 26.81 -19.86 4.14
N ALA A 356 27.20 -18.78 3.45
CA ALA A 356 28.55 -18.21 3.51
C ALA A 356 28.93 -17.71 4.92
N LEU A 357 27.96 -17.20 5.68
CA LEU A 357 28.14 -16.76 7.07
C LEU A 357 28.21 -17.91 8.08
N GLY A 358 28.06 -19.17 7.65
CA GLY A 358 28.10 -20.34 8.52
C GLY A 358 26.81 -20.56 9.32
N ALA A 359 25.65 -20.27 8.73
CA ALA A 359 24.34 -20.52 9.36
C ALA A 359 24.20 -21.98 9.85
N SER A 360 23.57 -22.14 11.02
CA SER A 360 23.34 -23.46 11.60
C SER A 360 22.43 -24.33 10.73
N SER A 361 22.56 -25.65 10.85
CA SER A 361 21.70 -26.61 10.16
C SER A 361 20.21 -26.40 10.47
N VAL A 362 19.89 -26.00 11.70
CA VAL A 362 18.53 -25.65 12.14
C VAL A 362 18.00 -24.44 11.36
N LEU A 363 18.84 -23.40 11.18
CA LEU A 363 18.46 -22.22 10.40
C LEU A 363 18.22 -22.57 8.93
N LEU A 364 19.08 -23.41 8.34
CA LEU A 364 18.96 -23.83 6.95
C LEU A 364 17.80 -24.81 6.70
N GLN A 365 17.36 -25.57 7.71
CA GLN A 365 16.13 -26.36 7.66
C GLN A 365 14.88 -25.47 7.67
N ARG A 366 14.94 -24.33 8.37
CA ARG A 366 13.88 -23.32 8.35
C ARG A 366 13.85 -22.61 6.99
N TYR A 367 14.98 -22.05 6.54
CA TYR A 367 15.10 -21.35 5.26
C TYR A 367 15.57 -22.30 4.14
N GLN A 368 14.64 -23.12 3.64
CA GLN A 368 14.95 -24.14 2.64
C GLN A 368 15.20 -23.53 1.26
N GLU A 369 15.78 -24.32 0.37
CA GLU A 369 15.97 -23.92 -1.02
C GLU A 369 14.63 -23.68 -1.73
N LEU A 370 14.57 -22.63 -2.55
CA LEU A 370 13.40 -22.32 -3.35
C LEU A 370 13.57 -22.95 -4.73
N LYS A 371 12.66 -23.86 -5.08
CA LYS A 371 12.62 -24.51 -6.39
C LYS A 371 11.51 -23.92 -7.24
N GLU A 372 11.64 -24.03 -8.56
CA GLU A 372 10.65 -23.53 -9.52
C GLU A 372 9.26 -24.15 -9.32
N GLU A 373 9.20 -25.44 -8.94
CA GLU A 373 7.95 -26.13 -8.60
C GLU A 373 7.17 -25.43 -7.47
N HIS A 374 7.87 -24.77 -6.54
CA HIS A 374 7.25 -24.01 -5.47
C HIS A 374 6.56 -22.72 -5.95
N LEU A 375 6.97 -22.23 -7.12
CA LEU A 375 6.49 -20.99 -7.72
C LEU A 375 5.42 -21.24 -8.78
N GLN A 376 4.91 -22.46 -8.99
CA GLN A 376 3.88 -22.71 -10.00
C GLN A 376 2.46 -22.39 -9.49
N SER A 377 1.56 -21.96 -10.39
CA SER A 377 0.16 -21.65 -10.02
C SER A 377 -0.71 -22.91 -9.84
N LYS A 378 -0.30 -24.06 -10.40
CA LYS A 378 -1.05 -25.33 -10.32
C LYS A 378 -1.08 -25.91 -8.90
N THR A 379 -0.08 -25.61 -8.08
CA THR A 379 0.05 -26.00 -6.68
C THR A 379 -0.93 -25.24 -5.76
N ILE A 380 -1.56 -24.16 -6.25
CA ILE A 380 -2.50 -23.31 -5.47
C ILE A 380 -3.95 -23.52 -5.95
N LYS A 381 -4.36 -24.77 -6.14
CA LYS A 381 -5.80 -25.12 -6.26
C LYS A 381 -6.40 -25.31 -4.87
N ILE A 382 -6.58 -24.20 -4.15
CA ILE A 382 -7.42 -24.17 -2.94
C ILE A 382 -8.79 -23.65 -3.36
N ASP A 383 -9.78 -24.53 -3.30
CA ASP A 383 -11.19 -24.20 -3.40
C ASP A 383 -11.63 -23.71 -2.00
N PRO A 384 -12.01 -22.43 -1.83
CA PRO A 384 -12.43 -21.89 -0.54
C PRO A 384 -13.72 -22.54 0.00
N SER A 385 -14.47 -23.29 -0.82
CA SER A 385 -15.67 -24.02 -0.40
C SER A 385 -15.38 -25.38 0.24
N VAL A 386 -14.14 -25.87 0.18
CA VAL A 386 -13.76 -27.19 0.72
C VAL A 386 -12.94 -27.01 1.99
N THR A 387 -13.63 -26.83 3.11
CA THR A 387 -13.06 -27.09 4.43
C THR A 387 -12.74 -28.58 4.53
N GLY A 388 -11.46 -28.96 4.41
CA GLY A 388 -11.03 -30.27 4.91
C GLY A 388 -9.91 -31.01 4.16
N THR A 389 -9.53 -30.68 2.92
CA THR A 389 -8.58 -31.55 2.21
C THR A 389 -7.52 -30.86 1.32
N ARG A 390 -6.28 -31.36 1.51
CA ARG A 390 -5.00 -31.23 0.78
C ARG A 390 -3.96 -30.26 1.37
N ARG A 391 -3.41 -30.66 2.53
CA ARG A 391 -2.12 -30.16 3.05
C ARG A 391 -0.90 -30.63 2.24
N GLU A 392 -1.07 -31.61 1.34
CA GLU A 392 0.03 -32.45 0.85
C GLU A 392 0.94 -31.82 -0.22
N ASN A 393 0.56 -30.71 -0.86
CA ASN A 393 1.31 -30.12 -1.98
C ASN A 393 1.67 -28.62 -1.84
N LEU A 394 1.58 -28.05 -0.63
CA LEU A 394 1.97 -26.65 -0.43
C LEU A 394 3.48 -26.54 -0.17
N PRO A 395 4.19 -25.61 -0.85
CA PRO A 395 5.60 -25.34 -0.56
C PRO A 395 5.88 -25.08 0.92
N TRP A 396 7.07 -25.45 1.38
CA TRP A 396 7.51 -25.35 2.78
C TRP A 396 7.33 -23.95 3.39
N PHE A 397 7.47 -22.89 2.59
CA PHE A 397 7.32 -21.52 3.09
C PHE A 397 5.89 -21.17 3.48
N TRP A 398 4.88 -21.96 3.09
CA TRP A 398 3.50 -21.75 3.55
C TRP A 398 3.27 -22.25 4.98
N THR A 399 4.09 -23.18 5.48
CA THR A 399 3.94 -23.83 6.79
C THR A 399 5.06 -23.48 7.78
N MET A 400 5.99 -22.60 7.36
CA MET A 400 7.17 -22.18 8.11
C MET A 400 6.86 -21.56 9.49
N ASN A 401 5.67 -20.98 9.67
CA ASN A 401 5.16 -20.54 10.96
C ASN A 401 4.08 -21.54 11.39
N ALA A 402 4.38 -22.33 12.42
CA ALA A 402 3.67 -23.55 12.82
C ALA A 402 2.16 -23.39 13.11
N ASP A 403 1.66 -22.15 13.23
CA ASP A 403 0.26 -21.86 13.54
C ASP A 403 -0.63 -21.57 12.31
N LEU A 404 -0.04 -21.44 11.12
CA LEU A 404 -0.80 -21.17 9.90
C LEU A 404 -1.37 -22.48 9.32
N GLN A 405 -2.64 -22.74 9.59
CA GLN A 405 -3.44 -23.70 8.83
C GLN A 405 -3.43 -23.27 7.36
N ALA A 406 -2.69 -24.01 6.53
CA ALA A 406 -2.37 -23.65 5.15
C ALA A 406 -3.60 -23.44 4.21
N GLY A 407 -4.81 -23.79 4.66
CA GLY A 407 -6.08 -23.49 3.99
C GLY A 407 -6.64 -22.07 4.23
N ASN A 408 -6.13 -21.31 5.21
CA ASN A 408 -6.69 -20.01 5.63
C ASN A 408 -6.18 -18.82 4.78
N TRP A 409 -5.05 -18.96 4.08
CA TRP A 409 -4.43 -17.84 3.37
C TRP A 409 -5.21 -17.37 2.13
N MET A 410 -5.63 -18.30 1.27
CA MET A 410 -6.36 -17.92 0.05
C MET A 410 -7.72 -17.32 0.39
N SER A 411 -8.39 -17.84 1.43
CA SER A 411 -9.62 -17.23 1.95
C SER A 411 -9.37 -15.84 2.51
N GLU A 412 -8.25 -15.62 3.22
CA GLU A 412 -7.86 -14.30 3.73
C GLU A 412 -7.60 -13.30 2.59
N PHE A 413 -6.84 -13.72 1.57
CA PHE A 413 -6.55 -12.90 0.40
C PHE A 413 -7.84 -12.54 -0.37
N LEU A 414 -8.73 -13.51 -0.58
CA LEU A 414 -10.03 -13.28 -1.22
C LEU A 414 -10.90 -12.35 -0.38
N ARG A 415 -10.91 -12.50 0.95
CA ARG A 415 -11.62 -11.60 1.86
C ARG A 415 -11.14 -10.16 1.69
N VAL A 416 -9.83 -9.92 1.69
CA VAL A 416 -9.26 -8.58 1.53
C VAL A 416 -9.59 -7.99 0.16
N LYS A 417 -9.46 -8.77 -0.92
CA LYS A 417 -9.88 -8.33 -2.26
C LYS A 417 -11.37 -8.01 -2.32
N PHE A 418 -12.20 -8.81 -1.66
CA PHE A 418 -13.64 -8.57 -1.53
C PHE A 418 -13.93 -7.26 -0.81
N HIS A 419 -13.35 -7.03 0.37
CA HIS A 419 -13.57 -5.81 1.14
C HIS A 419 -13.16 -4.56 0.33
N ARG A 420 -11.99 -4.59 -0.32
CA ARG A 420 -11.52 -3.46 -1.13
C ARG A 420 -12.37 -3.24 -2.38
N ALA A 421 -12.81 -4.31 -3.06
CA ALA A 421 -13.70 -4.19 -4.21
C ALA A 421 -15.08 -3.65 -3.81
N LYS A 422 -15.64 -4.10 -2.68
CA LYS A 422 -16.90 -3.59 -2.15
C LYS A 422 -16.78 -2.13 -1.74
N ALA A 423 -15.72 -1.77 -1.01
CA ALA A 423 -15.45 -0.38 -0.65
C ALA A 423 -15.34 0.52 -1.90
N ASN A 424 -14.67 0.04 -2.96
CA ASN A 424 -14.58 0.76 -4.22
C ASN A 424 -15.95 1.00 -4.87
N VAL A 425 -16.82 -0.03 -4.93
CA VAL A 425 -18.21 0.12 -5.41
C VAL A 425 -18.99 1.13 -4.58
N ASP A 426 -18.87 1.06 -3.26
CA ASP A 426 -19.56 1.97 -2.34
C ASP A 426 -19.08 3.41 -2.53
N ARG A 427 -17.77 3.64 -2.64
CA ARG A 427 -17.19 4.97 -2.92
C ARG A 427 -17.61 5.51 -4.28
N CYS A 428 -17.65 4.69 -5.33
CA CYS A 428 -18.14 5.12 -6.64
C CYS A 428 -19.64 5.48 -6.61
N THR A 429 -20.44 4.71 -5.89
CA THR A 429 -21.88 4.97 -5.74
C THR A 429 -22.12 6.27 -4.95
N GLU A 430 -21.36 6.48 -3.87
CA GLU A 430 -21.36 7.73 -3.11
C GLU A 430 -20.94 8.92 -3.99
N GLU A 431 -19.89 8.80 -4.81
CA GLU A 431 -19.42 9.85 -5.70
C GLU A 431 -20.52 10.28 -6.69
N VAL A 432 -21.22 9.33 -7.31
CA VAL A 432 -22.34 9.62 -8.21
C VAL A 432 -23.45 10.37 -7.48
N ALA A 433 -23.76 9.99 -6.24
CA ALA A 433 -24.77 10.66 -5.42
C ALA A 433 -24.34 12.08 -5.00
N LEU A 434 -23.08 12.24 -4.58
CA LEU A 434 -22.50 13.53 -4.18
C LEU A 434 -22.49 14.50 -5.36
N LEU A 435 -22.03 14.09 -6.54
CA LEU A 435 -22.01 14.94 -7.74
C LEU A 435 -23.40 15.42 -8.16
N LYS A 436 -24.45 14.58 -8.01
CA LYS A 436 -25.84 15.02 -8.23
C LYS A 436 -26.25 16.12 -7.27
N MET A 437 -25.86 16.00 -5.99
CA MET A 437 -26.14 17.01 -4.98
C MET A 437 -25.33 18.29 -5.23
N GLU A 438 -24.04 18.17 -5.55
CA GLU A 438 -23.18 19.31 -5.90
C GLU A 438 -23.72 20.10 -7.10
N MET A 439 -24.20 19.43 -8.14
CA MET A 439 -24.87 20.08 -9.27
C MET A 439 -26.10 20.88 -8.84
N ARG A 440 -26.95 20.29 -7.97
CA ARG A 440 -28.14 20.96 -7.44
C ARG A 440 -27.77 22.15 -6.55
N TRP A 441 -26.80 21.98 -5.65
CA TRP A 441 -26.31 23.05 -4.79
C TRP A 441 -25.70 24.18 -5.59
N THR A 442 -24.97 23.86 -6.67
CA THR A 442 -24.41 24.86 -7.58
C THR A 442 -25.51 25.69 -8.23
N ALA A 443 -26.57 25.05 -8.74
CA ALA A 443 -27.71 25.78 -9.32
C ALA A 443 -28.41 26.67 -8.27
N ASN A 444 -28.67 26.13 -7.08
CA ASN A 444 -29.28 26.89 -5.98
C ASN A 444 -28.42 28.08 -5.54
N PHE A 445 -27.09 27.89 -5.48
CA PHE A 445 -26.14 28.95 -5.14
C PHE A 445 -26.22 30.10 -6.14
N PHE A 446 -26.20 29.80 -7.44
CA PHE A 446 -26.31 30.84 -8.47
C PHE A 446 -27.68 31.50 -8.49
N GLN A 447 -28.76 30.76 -8.26
CA GLN A 447 -30.10 31.33 -8.15
C GLN A 447 -30.19 32.29 -6.96
N HIS A 448 -29.72 31.88 -5.77
CA HIS A 448 -29.70 32.73 -4.58
C HIS A 448 -28.92 34.04 -4.82
N HIS A 449 -27.77 33.96 -5.50
CA HIS A 449 -27.02 35.16 -5.86
C HIS A 449 -27.76 36.00 -6.90
N SER A 450 -28.35 35.40 -7.93
CA SER A 450 -29.17 36.13 -8.90
C SER A 450 -30.32 36.88 -8.22
N ASP A 451 -30.96 36.28 -7.22
CA ASP A 451 -32.07 36.89 -6.50
C ASP A 451 -31.60 38.02 -5.59
N LYS A 452 -30.40 37.93 -5.03
CA LYS A 452 -29.78 39.00 -4.23
C LYS A 452 -29.35 40.21 -5.07
N TRP A 453 -29.10 40.01 -6.37
CA TRP A 453 -28.69 41.06 -7.30
C TRP A 453 -29.88 41.81 -7.94
N ARG A 454 -31.07 41.22 -7.91
CA ARG A 454 -32.33 41.87 -8.28
C ARG A 454 -32.83 42.71 -7.12
#